data_AF-I4C4B8-F1
#
_entry.id   AF-I4C4B8-F1
#
_cell.length_a   1.000
_cell.length_b   1.000
_cell.length_c   1.000
_cell.angle_alpha   90.00
_cell.angle_beta   90.00
_cell.angle_gamma   90.00
#
_symmetry.space_group_name_H-M   'P 1'
#
loop_
_entity.id
_entity.type
_entity.pdbx_description
1 polymer ?
#
loop_
_entity_poly.entity_id
_entity_poly.type
_entity_poly.pdbx_seq_one_letter_code
_entity_poly.pdbx_strand_id
1 'polypeptide(L)' 'MKGESVPAEKPIRTGMFFDQDKHCRRSIRLRYYDYGQEGAYFVTICAHNKKCMFGEIVDGEMILNEPGHIIQKWWQALY' A
#
# COMPACT_ATOMS: atom_id res chain seq x y z
N MET A 1 -38.03 -25.23 48.53
CA MET A 1 -37.88 -23.82 48.92
C MET A 1 -37.43 -23.04 47.71
N LYS A 2 -38.07 -21.90 47.46
CA LYS A 2 -37.81 -21.02 46.31
C LYS A 2 -36.38 -20.48 46.35
N GLY A 3 -35.85 -20.19 45.17
CA GLY A 3 -34.64 -19.41 44.95
C GLY A 3 -34.60 -18.99 43.49
N GLU A 4 -35.41 -18.00 43.12
CA GLU A 4 -35.23 -17.23 41.89
C GLU A 4 -33.96 -16.38 42.01
N SER A 5 -33.10 -16.36 40.99
CA SER A 5 -32.17 -15.24 40.79
C SER A 5 -31.68 -15.13 39.33
N VAL A 6 -32.26 -14.10 38.69
CA VAL A 6 -31.67 -13.17 37.69
C VAL A 6 -31.35 -13.70 36.29
N PRO A 7 -31.96 -13.13 35.21
CA PRO A 7 -31.56 -13.43 33.85
C PRO A 7 -30.21 -12.77 33.55
N ALA A 8 -29.26 -13.56 33.04
CA ALA A 8 -27.98 -13.06 32.57
C ALA A 8 -28.20 -12.02 31.46
N GLU A 9 -27.83 -10.77 31.73
CA GLU A 9 -27.77 -9.71 30.74
C GLU A 9 -26.86 -10.15 29.58
N LYS A 10 -27.43 -10.24 28.38
CA LYS A 10 -26.65 -10.54 27.17
C LYS A 10 -25.78 -9.33 26.85
N PRO A 11 -24.47 -9.49 26.65
CA PRO A 11 -23.61 -8.34 26.37
C PRO A 11 -23.98 -7.75 25.01
N ILE A 12 -24.08 -6.43 24.99
CA ILE A 12 -24.30 -5.60 23.80
C ILE A 12 -23.11 -5.81 22.87
N ARG A 13 -23.32 -6.47 21.72
CA ARG A 13 -22.29 -6.61 20.69
C ARG A 13 -22.10 -5.29 19.95
N THR A 14 -21.37 -4.35 20.55
CA THR A 14 -20.79 -3.21 19.82
C THR A 14 -19.49 -3.68 19.19
N GLY A 15 -19.58 -4.19 17.98
CA GLY A 15 -18.44 -4.49 17.13
C GLY A 15 -18.91 -4.44 15.70
N MET A 16 -18.54 -3.39 14.98
CA MET A 16 -18.64 -3.39 13.52
C MET A 16 -17.88 -4.63 13.05
N PHE A 17 -18.61 -5.62 12.52
CA PHE A 17 -17.99 -6.75 11.84
C PHE A 17 -17.32 -6.17 10.60
N PHE A 18 -16.03 -5.85 10.73
CA PHE A 18 -15.18 -5.68 9.56
C PHE A 18 -15.16 -7.04 8.88
N ASP A 19 -15.89 -7.10 7.78
CA ASP A 19 -16.02 -8.26 6.91
C ASP A 19 -14.64 -8.53 6.28
N GLN A 20 -13.78 -9.21 7.03
CA GLN A 20 -12.41 -9.58 6.61
C GLN A 20 -12.43 -10.37 5.30
N ASP A 21 -13.54 -11.05 4.99
CA ASP A 21 -13.72 -11.86 3.79
C ASP A 21 -13.83 -11.02 2.50
N LYS A 22 -14.22 -9.73 2.59
CA LYS A 22 -14.30 -8.87 1.40
C LYS A 22 -12.96 -8.33 0.91
N HIS A 23 -11.91 -8.46 1.72
CA HIS A 23 -10.56 -7.98 1.39
C HIS A 23 -9.48 -9.03 1.66
N CYS A 24 -9.79 -10.33 1.56
CA CYS A 24 -8.79 -11.40 1.56
C CYS A 24 -7.96 -11.40 0.27
N ARG A 25 -7.17 -10.33 0.05
CA ARG A 25 -6.13 -10.32 -0.96
C ARG A 25 -5.07 -11.32 -0.52
N ARG A 26 -5.06 -12.51 -1.15
CA ARG A 26 -3.95 -13.46 -1.00
C ARG A 26 -2.65 -12.75 -1.38
N SER A 27 -1.63 -12.87 -0.54
CA SER A 27 -0.30 -12.37 -0.88
C SER A 27 0.23 -13.14 -2.10
N ILE A 28 0.66 -12.40 -3.12
CA ILE A 28 1.37 -12.97 -4.28
C ILE A 28 2.85 -13.23 -3.96
N ARG A 29 3.35 -12.71 -2.84
CA ARG A 29 4.76 -12.83 -2.48
C ARG A 29 5.06 -14.27 -2.10
N LEU A 30 6.07 -14.85 -2.75
CA LEU A 30 6.64 -16.15 -2.38
C LEU A 30 7.07 -16.13 -0.91
N ARG A 31 6.59 -17.13 -0.16
CA ARG A 31 6.95 -17.31 1.25
C ARG A 31 8.42 -17.67 1.34
N TYR A 32 9.17 -16.98 2.20
CA TYR A 32 10.60 -17.17 2.44
C TYR A 32 11.55 -16.73 1.31
N TYR A 33 11.06 -16.03 0.29
CA TYR A 33 11.94 -15.42 -0.71
C TYR A 33 12.48 -14.07 -0.22
N ASP A 34 13.79 -13.89 -0.31
CA ASP A 34 14.46 -12.62 -0.01
C ASP A 34 14.49 -11.73 -1.26
N TYR A 35 13.61 -10.72 -1.28
CA TYR A 35 13.51 -9.75 -2.37
C TYR A 35 14.65 -8.71 -2.36
N GLY A 36 15.56 -8.76 -1.39
CA GLY A 36 16.78 -7.95 -1.37
C GLY A 36 17.93 -8.56 -2.17
N GLN A 37 17.84 -9.84 -2.54
CA GLN A 37 18.85 -10.50 -3.37
C GLN A 37 18.80 -10.00 -4.82
N GLU A 38 19.93 -10.13 -5.50
CA GLU A 38 20.04 -9.88 -6.94
C GLU A 38 19.02 -10.74 -7.71
N GLY A 39 18.25 -10.10 -8.58
CA GLY A 39 17.19 -10.74 -9.34
C GLY A 39 16.56 -9.80 -10.36
N ALA A 40 15.85 -10.37 -11.33
CA ALA A 40 15.13 -9.59 -12.34
C ALA A 40 13.74 -9.23 -11.83
N TYR A 41 13.42 -7.93 -11.85
CA TYR A 41 12.12 -7.40 -11.44
C TYR A 41 11.52 -6.58 -12.57
N PHE A 42 10.25 -6.82 -12.88
CA PHE A 42 9.46 -5.94 -13.72
C PHE A 42 8.52 -5.12 -12.82
N VAL A 43 8.67 -3.80 -12.85
CA VAL A 43 7.90 -2.89 -12.00
C VAL A 43 7.17 -1.89 -12.89
N THR A 44 5.87 -1.75 -12.68
CA THR A 44 5.05 -0.68 -13.26
C THR A 44 4.47 0.15 -12.14
N ILE A 45 4.68 1.46 -12.18
CA ILE A 45 4.19 2.41 -11.17
C ILE A 45 3.30 3.42 -11.86
N CYS A 46 2.11 3.65 -11.31
CA CYS A 46 1.23 4.73 -11.74
C CYS A 46 1.40 5.93 -10.81
N ALA A 47 1.66 7.10 -11.39
CA ALA A 47 1.61 8.36 -10.66
C ALA A 47 0.20 8.63 -10.12
N HIS A 48 0.11 9.41 -9.03
CA HIS A 48 -1.17 9.80 -8.46
C HIS A 48 -2.02 10.52 -9.52
N ASN A 49 -3.25 10.04 -9.75
CA ASN A 49 -4.16 10.51 -10.78
C ASN A 49 -3.53 10.60 -12.19
N LYS A 50 -2.53 9.75 -12.49
CA LYS A 50 -1.80 9.74 -13.76
C LYS A 50 -1.16 11.10 -14.12
N LYS A 51 -0.88 11.94 -13.12
CA LYS A 51 -0.27 13.26 -13.34
C LYS A 51 1.21 13.12 -13.70
N CYS A 52 1.69 13.99 -14.59
CA CYS A 52 3.11 14.12 -14.90
C CYS A 52 3.81 14.90 -13.77
N MET A 53 4.09 14.20 -12.66
CA MET A 53 4.54 14.85 -11.42
C MET A 53 5.96 15.41 -11.48
N PHE A 54 6.81 14.88 -12.36
CA PHE A 54 8.25 15.16 -12.38
C PHE A 54 8.69 16.02 -13.58
N GLY A 55 7.73 16.49 -14.39
CA GLY A 55 8.00 17.23 -15.61
C GLY A 55 7.15 16.71 -16.76
N GLU A 56 7.61 16.95 -17.98
CA GLU A 56 6.93 16.58 -19.21
C GLU A 56 7.89 15.90 -20.19
N ILE A 57 7.33 15.18 -21.16
CA ILE A 57 8.12 14.54 -22.23
C ILE A 57 7.85 15.32 -23.51
N VAL A 58 8.88 15.89 -24.10
CA VAL A 58 8.84 16.63 -25.37
C VAL A 58 9.86 15.98 -26.30
N ASP A 59 9.42 15.57 -27.49
CA ASP A 59 10.26 14.90 -28.50
C ASP A 59 11.06 13.69 -27.99
N GLY A 60 10.50 12.97 -27.00
CA GLY A 60 11.13 11.78 -26.40
C GLY A 60 12.13 12.10 -25.29
N GLU A 61 12.36 13.37 -24.99
CA GLU A 61 13.22 13.82 -23.90
C GLU A 61 12.41 14.23 -22.67
N MET A 62 12.96 13.92 -21.49
CA MET A 62 12.35 14.30 -20.20
C MET A 62 12.78 15.72 -19.83
N ILE A 63 11.84 16.66 -19.83
CA ILE A 63 12.03 18.02 -19.31
C ILE A 63 11.53 18.05 -17.87
N LEU A 64 12.44 18.20 -16.91
CA LEU A 64 12.10 18.16 -15.49
C LEU A 64 11.44 19.45 -15.01
N ASN A 65 10.48 19.30 -14.10
CA ASN A 65 10.00 20.40 -13.27
C ASN A 65 10.78 20.48 -11.95
N GLU A 66 10.43 21.41 -11.05
CA GLU A 66 11.11 21.56 -9.76
C GLU A 66 11.16 20.25 -8.93
N PRO A 67 10.04 19.52 -8.70
CA PRO A 67 10.08 18.20 -8.08
C PRO A 67 11.01 17.20 -8.79
N GLY A 68 11.00 17.20 -10.12
CA GLY A 68 11.87 16.37 -10.93
C GLY A 68 13.36 16.63 -10.67
N HIS A 69 13.76 17.90 -10.60
CA HIS A 69 15.13 18.28 -10.27
C HIS A 69 15.55 17.87 -8.86
N ILE A 70 14.65 17.99 -7.86
CA ILE A 70 14.93 17.53 -6.50
C ILE A 70 15.23 16.03 -6.49
N ILE A 71 14.40 15.22 -7.16
CA ILE A 71 14.60 13.77 -7.23
C ILE A 71 15.88 13.42 -7.98
N GLN A 72 16.14 14.08 -9.11
CA GLN A 72 17.37 13.87 -9.88
C GLN A 72 18.62 14.13 -9.04
N LYS A 73 18.63 15.23 -8.27
CA LYS A 73 19.74 15.56 -7.35
C LYS A 73 19.99 14.44 -6.33
N TRP A 74 18.95 13.93 -5.70
CA TRP A 74 19.10 12.86 -4.70
C TRP A 74 19.50 11.53 -5.33
N TRP A 75 18.94 11.21 -6.50
CA TRP A 75 19.33 10.01 -7.26
C TRP A 75 20.82 10.02 -7.60
N GLN A 76 21.34 11.16 -8.07
CA GLN A 76 22.75 11.34 -8.37
C GLN A 76 23.65 11.25 -7.14
N ALA A 77 23.14 11.50 -5.94
CA ALA A 77 23.90 11.40 -4.70
C ALA A 77 23.99 9.97 -4.14
N LEU A 78 23.25 9.00 -4.70
CA LEU A 78 23.31 7.59 -4.31
C LEU A 78 24.48 6.83 -4.97
N TYR A 79 25.16 7.47 -5.94
CA TYR A 79 26.33 6.95 -6.65
C TYR A 79 27.51 7.92 -6.49
#